data_AF-A0A920LIG0-F1
#
_entry.id   AF-A0A920LIG0-F1
#
_cell.length_a   1.000
_cell.length_b   1.000
_cell.length_c   1.000
_cell.angle_alpha   90.00
_cell.angle_beta   90.00
_cell.angle_gamma   90.00
#
_symmetry.space_group_name_H-M   'P 1'
#
loop_
_entity.id
_entity.type
_entity.pdbx_description
1 polymer ?
#
loop_
_entity_poly.entity_id
_entity_poly.type
_entity_poly.pdbx_seq_one_letter_code
_entity_poly.pdbx_strand_id
1 'polypeptide(L)' 'MEPYGWHAVKHSIERAKLDPNEIEDVIMGCGTPEGATGQNVGRLAAIWAGVQLQHLCKVNRFCSSGLQTIGWQLEEL' A
#
# COMPACT_ATOMS: atom_id res chain seq x y z
N MET A 1 -10.22 -4.60 12.90
CA MET A 1 -10.47 -5.17 11.56
C MET A 1 -9.16 -5.11 10.80
N GLU A 2 -8.68 -6.26 10.36
CA GLU A 2 -7.36 -6.43 9.77
C GLU A 2 -7.44 -6.28 8.24
N PRO A 3 -6.66 -5.38 7.62
CA PRO A 3 -6.69 -5.19 6.17
C PRO A 3 -5.87 -6.29 5.48
N TYR A 4 -6.52 -7.26 4.83
CA TYR A 4 -5.85 -8.39 4.14
C TYR A 4 -4.71 -7.99 3.18
N GLY A 5 -4.67 -6.74 2.71
CA GLY A 5 -3.58 -6.20 1.89
C GLY A 5 -2.18 -6.30 2.52
N TRP A 6 -2.06 -6.35 3.86
CA TRP A 6 -0.75 -6.48 4.53
C TRP A 6 -0.03 -7.79 4.13
N HIS A 7 -0.79 -8.87 3.93
CA HIS A 7 -0.23 -10.17 3.57
C HIS A 7 0.51 -10.09 2.22
N ALA A 8 -0.10 -9.41 1.25
CA ALA A 8 0.52 -9.19 -0.05
C ALA A 8 1.79 -8.33 0.07
N VAL A 9 1.74 -7.25 0.85
CA VAL A 9 2.90 -6.35 1.07
C VAL A 9 4.07 -7.13 1.71
N LYS A 10 3.83 -7.79 2.85
CA LYS A 10 4.86 -8.51 3.61
C LYS A 10 5.56 -9.56 2.75
N HIS A 11 4.79 -10.43 2.10
CA HIS A 11 5.38 -11.51 1.31
C HIS A 11 6.01 -11.02 0.00
N SER A 12 5.62 -9.85 -0.52
CA SER A 12 6.32 -9.24 -1.66
C SER A 12 7.70 -8.76 -1.26
N ILE A 13 7.83 -8.10 -0.09
CA ILE A 13 9.12 -7.66 0.48
C ILE A 13 10.01 -8.88 0.75
N GLU A 14 9.48 -9.91 1.41
CA GLU A 14 10.22 -11.15 1.71
C GLU A 14 10.72 -11.85 0.43
N ARG A 15 9.88 -11.92 -0.61
CA ARG A 15 10.26 -12.50 -1.91
C ARG A 15 11.32 -11.68 -2.62
N ALA A 16 11.28 -10.36 -2.48
CA ALA A 16 12.28 -9.44 -3.03
C ALA A 16 13.59 -9.43 -2.23
N LYS A 17 13.59 -10.00 -1.01
CA LYS A 17 14.74 -10.00 -0.08
C LYS A 17 15.22 -8.59 0.28
N LEU A 18 14.27 -7.67 0.43
CA LEU A 18 14.51 -6.28 0.85
C LEU A 18 14.39 -6.14 2.36
N ASP A 19 15.14 -5.23 2.96
CA ASP A 19 14.88 -4.80 4.33
C ASP A 19 13.60 -3.93 4.32
N PRO A 20 12.59 -4.19 5.17
CA PRO A 20 11.42 -3.32 5.30
C PRO A 20 11.75 -1.83 5.52
N ASN A 21 12.93 -1.51 6.08
CA ASN A 21 13.38 -0.12 6.27
C ASN A 21 13.86 0.57 4.97
N GLU A 22 14.11 -0.19 3.91
CA GLU A 22 14.47 0.34 2.58
C GLU A 22 13.24 0.78 1.77
N ILE A 23 12.03 0.47 2.25
CA ILE A 23 10.79 0.85 1.58
C ILE A 23 10.50 2.32 1.88
N GLU A 24 10.58 3.15 0.85
CA GLU A 24 10.33 4.59 0.96
C GLU A 24 8.83 4.89 1.07
N ASP A 25 8.02 4.26 0.20
CA ASP A 25 6.58 4.51 0.08
C ASP A 25 5.77 3.24 -0.14
N VAL A 26 4.52 3.26 0.37
CA VAL A 26 3.50 2.26 0.06
C VAL A 26 2.25 2.96 -0.48
N ILE A 27 2.01 2.79 -1.78
CA ILE A 27 0.86 3.33 -2.49
C ILE A 27 -0.14 2.19 -2.73
N MET A 28 -1.35 2.31 -2.17
CA MET A 28 -2.37 1.27 -2.25
C MET A 28 -3.67 1.77 -2.90
N GLY A 29 -4.11 1.08 -3.95
CA GLY A 29 -5.38 1.35 -4.61
C GLY A 29 -6.58 0.83 -3.80
N CYS A 30 -7.63 1.64 -3.68
CA CYS A 30 -8.86 1.27 -2.97
C CYS A 30 -10.09 1.87 -3.66
N GLY A 31 -10.91 1.01 -4.28
CA GLY A 31 -12.08 1.44 -5.06
C GLY A 31 -13.24 2.01 -4.22
N THR A 32 -13.33 1.61 -2.95
CA THR A 32 -14.34 2.08 -1.99
C THR A 32 -13.65 2.43 -0.67
N PRO A 33 -13.20 3.68 -0.48
CA PRO A 33 -12.44 4.09 0.69
C PRO A 33 -13.36 4.46 1.88
N GLU A 34 -14.22 3.54 2.29
CA GLU A 34 -15.23 3.76 3.33
C GLU A 34 -15.30 2.58 4.31
N GLY A 35 -15.84 2.81 5.50
CA GLY A 35 -15.96 1.78 6.54
C GLY A 35 -14.61 1.11 6.85
N ALA A 36 -14.54 -0.20 6.62
CA ALA A 36 -13.37 -1.05 6.79
C ALA A 36 -12.08 -0.52 6.15
N THR A 37 -12.19 0.13 4.99
CA THR A 37 -11.08 0.61 4.16
C THR A 37 -10.93 2.14 4.21
N GLY A 38 -11.75 2.81 5.02
CA GLY A 38 -11.78 4.27 5.16
C GLY A 38 -10.54 4.86 5.82
N GLN A 39 -9.97 4.16 6.80
CA GLN A 39 -8.87 4.63 7.64
C GLN A 39 -7.48 4.40 7.01
N ASN A 40 -7.26 4.91 5.79
CA ASN A 40 -6.02 4.67 5.02
C ASN A 40 -5.58 3.19 5.04
N VAL A 41 -6.33 2.33 4.35
CA VAL A 41 -6.05 0.89 4.25
C VAL A 41 -4.61 0.57 3.80
N GLY A 42 -3.98 1.45 3.01
CA GLY A 42 -2.55 1.33 2.67
C GLY A 42 -1.64 1.50 3.89
N ARG A 43 -1.91 2.50 4.74
CA ARG A 43 -1.21 2.72 6.02
C ARG A 43 -1.37 1.55 6.96
N LEU A 44 -2.60 1.07 7.11
CA LEU A 44 -2.84 -0.08 7.96
C LEU A 44 -2.12 -1.31 7.38
N ALA A 45 -2.20 -1.56 6.07
CA ALA A 45 -1.50 -2.69 5.46
C ALA A 45 0.03 -2.64 5.67
N ALA A 46 0.64 -1.46 5.52
CA ALA A 46 2.09 -1.29 5.71
C ALA A 46 2.55 -1.50 7.16
N ILE A 47 1.81 -0.94 8.14
CA ILE A 47 2.12 -1.12 9.57
C ILE A 47 2.07 -2.61 9.93
N TRP A 48 1.05 -3.32 9.47
CA TRP A 48 0.89 -4.75 9.74
C TRP A 48 1.95 -5.60 9.01
N ALA A 49 2.46 -5.12 7.88
CA ALA A 49 3.58 -5.74 7.17
C ALA A 49 4.96 -5.44 7.79
N GLY A 50 5.04 -4.62 8.84
CA GLY A 50 6.30 -4.29 9.53
C GLY A 50 7.11 -3.19 8.86
N VAL A 51 6.49 -2.39 7.98
CA VAL A 51 7.16 -1.30 7.27
C VAL A 51 7.04 0.01 8.05
N GLN A 52 8.17 0.67 8.31
CA GLN A 52 8.20 2.00 8.94
C GLN A 52 8.20 3.09 7.87
N LEU A 53 7.06 3.77 7.68
CA LEU A 53 6.89 4.69 6.54
C LEU A 53 6.70 6.15 6.95
N GLN A 54 7.23 7.04 6.10
CA GLN A 54 7.04 8.49 6.18
C GLN A 54 5.88 9.00 5.29
N HIS A 55 5.72 8.50 4.07
CA HIS A 55 4.58 8.89 3.21
C HIS A 55 3.73 7.68 2.81
N LEU A 56 2.41 7.88 2.82
CA LEU A 56 1.47 6.89 2.31
C LEU A 56 0.29 7.53 1.62
N CYS A 57 -0.04 6.97 0.47
CA CYS A 57 -1.15 7.43 -0.32
C CYS A 57 -2.15 6.29 -0.61
N LYS A 58 -3.43 6.58 -0.39
CA LYS A 58 -4.53 5.79 -0.95
C LYS A 58 -4.98 6.43 -2.24
N VAL A 59 -5.09 5.61 -3.27
CA VAL A 59 -5.59 6.04 -4.57
C VAL A 59 -6.98 5.47 -4.78
N ASN A 60 -7.94 6.33 -5.10
CA ASN A 60 -9.25 5.89 -5.55
C ASN A 60 -9.52 6.42 -6.96
N ARG A 61 -9.47 5.50 -7.93
CA ARG A 61 -9.94 5.67 -9.31
C ARG A 61 -10.83 4.49 -9.70
N PHE A 62 -11.73 4.09 -8.81
CA PHE A 62 -12.61 2.92 -8.96
C PHE A 62 -11.83 1.66 -9.36
N CYS A 63 -12.32 0.90 -10.36
CA CYS A 63 -11.69 -0.32 -10.86
C CYS A 63 -10.23 -0.13 -11.29
N SER A 64 -9.85 1.10 -11.66
CA SER A 64 -8.49 1.41 -12.13
C SER A 64 -7.52 1.81 -11.02
N SER A 65 -7.95 1.83 -9.76
CA SER A 65 -7.12 2.30 -8.63
C SER A 65 -5.77 1.58 -8.53
N GLY A 66 -5.72 0.27 -8.79
CA GLY A 66 -4.47 -0.51 -8.72
C GLY A 66 -3.51 -0.28 -9.89
N LEU A 67 -4.01 0.02 -11.09
CA LEU A 67 -3.14 0.42 -12.20
C LEU A 67 -2.67 1.86 -12.03
N GLN A 68 -3.53 2.72 -11.48
CA GLN A 68 -3.19 4.10 -11.18
C GLN A 68 -2.04 4.20 -10.15
N THR A 69 -1.99 3.32 -9.15
CA THR A 69 -0.88 3.32 -8.18
C THR A 69 0.46 3.02 -8.84
N ILE A 70 0.48 2.12 -9.83
CA ILE A 70 1.70 1.80 -10.60
C ILE A 70 2.11 3.02 -11.45
N GLY A 71 1.15 3.65 -12.13
CA GLY A 71 1.41 4.86 -12.91
C GLY A 71 2.01 6.00 -12.09
N TRP A 72 1.44 6.27 -10.91
CA TRP A 72 1.97 7.31 -10.01
C TRP A 72 3.39 7.01 -9.52
N GLN A 73 3.68 5.76 -9.13
CA GLN A 73 5.03 5.40 -8.71
C GLN A 73 6.08 5.63 -9.80
N LEU A 74 5.71 5.45 -11.08
CA LEU A 74 6.62 5.68 -12.21
C LEU A 74 6.82 7.17 -12.53
N GLU A 75 5.83 8.02 -12.21
CA GLU A 75 5.91 9.46 -12.43
C GLU A 75 6.72 10.18 -11.33
N GLU A 76 6.88 9.56 -10.15
CA GLU A 76 7.66 10.10 -9.02
C GLU A 76 9.14 9.63 -8.99
N LEU A 77 9.56 8.74 -9.90
CA LEU A 77 10.97 8.35 -10.13
C LEU A 77 11.68 9.28 -11.12
#